data_AF-A0A970NY14-F1
#
_entry.id   AF-A0A970NY14-F1
#
_cell.length_a   1.000
_cell.length_b   1.000
_cell.length_c   1.000
_cell.angle_alpha   90.00
_cell.angle_beta   90.00
_cell.angle_gamma   90.00
#
_symmetry.space_group_name_H-M   'P 1'
#
loop_
_entity.id
_entity.type
_entity.pdbx_description
1 polymer ?
#
loop_
_entity_poly.entity_id
_entity_poly.type
_entity_poly.pdbx_seq_one_letter_code
_entity_poly.pdbx_strand_id
1 'polypeptide(L)'
;MAKKLIIVAVAALALLTGCNKSQFIIYEDIPSIYYFSSPGVVFIRADSEVQTISVSKGGYPKGNSSVSIEVSTAVLIAYNTVSEVQYDLMPAGLYSIESPTLVFNRSTIFGEFEVKIKTSELSTLTKGWYAIPLKLTSGDDVKTGSDSVMLVWQKL
;
A
#
# COMPACT_ATOMS: atom_id res chain seq x y z
N MET A 1 23.82 1.73 -82.22
CA MET A 1 25.02 1.70 -81.36
C MET A 1 24.70 2.41 -80.05
N ALA A 2 25.27 1.90 -78.96
CA ALA A 2 25.52 2.51 -77.65
C ALA A 2 24.33 2.86 -76.71
N LYS A 3 24.27 2.04 -75.64
CA LYS A 3 23.62 2.23 -74.33
C LYS A 3 24.05 3.52 -73.62
N LYS A 4 23.20 3.93 -72.66
CA LYS A 4 23.46 4.30 -71.22
C LYS A 4 22.63 5.54 -70.82
N LEU A 5 22.09 5.78 -69.62
CA LEU A 5 21.76 5.04 -68.37
C LEU A 5 21.30 6.16 -67.36
N ILE A 6 20.37 5.87 -66.41
CA ILE A 6 20.09 6.56 -65.10
C ILE A 6 19.28 7.89 -65.22
N ILE A 7 18.28 8.29 -64.40
CA ILE A 7 18.06 8.37 -62.93
C ILE A 7 16.53 8.45 -62.65
N VAL A 8 15.90 7.47 -61.99
CA VAL A 8 15.54 7.33 -60.55
C VAL A 8 14.49 8.33 -60.00
N ALA A 9 13.32 7.75 -59.71
CA ALA A 9 12.30 8.03 -58.69
C ALA A 9 12.14 9.45 -58.11
N VAL A 10 11.00 10.08 -58.43
CA VAL A 10 10.42 11.16 -57.62
C VAL A 10 9.56 10.51 -56.53
N ALA A 11 10.09 10.47 -55.31
CA ALA A 11 9.33 10.15 -54.10
C ALA A 11 8.32 11.28 -53.85
N ALA A 12 7.02 10.99 -54.00
CA ALA A 12 5.97 11.88 -53.53
C ALA A 12 5.99 11.88 -52.00
N LEU A 13 6.43 13.02 -51.48
CA LEU A 13 6.55 13.38 -50.08
C LEU A 13 5.17 13.32 -49.41
N ALA A 14 4.86 12.21 -48.75
CA ALA A 14 3.83 12.18 -47.72
C ALA A 14 4.38 12.96 -46.51
N LEU A 15 4.25 14.29 -46.54
CA LEU A 15 4.49 15.10 -45.36
C LEU A 15 3.50 14.66 -44.29
N LEU A 16 4.06 13.91 -43.35
CA LEU A 16 3.53 13.58 -42.04
C LEU A 16 2.83 14.81 -41.46
N THR A 17 1.50 14.87 -41.55
CA THR A 17 0.73 15.46 -40.44
C THR A 17 0.82 14.45 -39.30
N GLY A 18 2.02 14.34 -38.71
CA GLY A 18 2.18 13.79 -37.38
C GLY A 18 1.28 14.65 -36.51
N CYS A 19 0.17 14.08 -36.07
CA CYS A 19 -0.73 14.71 -35.14
C CYS A 19 0.07 14.91 -33.86
N ASN A 20 0.70 16.08 -33.72
CA ASN A 20 1.48 16.42 -32.55
C ASN A 20 0.48 16.78 -31.45
N LYS A 21 -0.23 15.77 -30.96
CA LYS A 21 -0.92 15.84 -29.69
C LYS A 21 0.17 15.69 -28.62
N SER A 22 0.93 16.77 -28.40
CA SER A 22 1.50 16.97 -27.08
C SER A 22 0.31 17.16 -26.14
N GLN A 23 -0.25 16.06 -25.66
CA GLN A 23 -1.20 16.12 -24.56
C GLN A 23 -0.41 16.68 -23.39
N PHE A 24 -0.61 17.97 -23.14
CA PHE A 24 -0.34 18.54 -21.85
C PHE A 24 -1.21 17.75 -20.89
N ILE A 25 -0.65 16.76 -20.19
CA ILE A 25 -1.37 16.09 -19.12
C ILE A 25 -1.47 17.15 -18.03
N ILE A 26 -2.57 17.89 -18.05
CA ILE A 26 -3.01 18.64 -16.89
C ILE A 26 -3.28 17.55 -15.88
N TYR A 27 -2.38 17.37 -14.91
CA TYR A 27 -2.67 16.48 -13.81
C TYR A 27 -3.84 17.11 -13.05
N GLU A 28 -5.05 16.63 -13.34
CA GLU A 28 -6.25 16.97 -12.61
C GLU A 28 -6.01 16.73 -11.12
N ASP A 29 -6.68 17.50 -10.28
CA ASP A 29 -6.62 17.35 -8.83
C ASP A 29 -7.37 16.07 -8.45
N ILE A 30 -6.67 14.94 -8.49
CA ILE A 30 -7.25 13.63 -8.22
C ILE A 30 -7.04 13.34 -6.73
N PRO A 31 -8.13 13.18 -5.93
CA PRO A 31 -8.03 12.86 -4.51
C PRO A 31 -7.15 11.64 -4.25
N SER A 32 -6.48 11.64 -3.10
CA SER A 32 -5.64 10.50 -2.72
C SER A 32 -6.50 9.34 -2.26
N ILE A 33 -6.12 8.15 -2.68
CA ILE A 33 -6.67 6.89 -2.19
C ILE A 33 -5.53 6.10 -1.58
N TYR A 34 -5.73 5.55 -0.39
CA TYR A 34 -4.74 4.74 0.31
C TYR A 34 -5.20 3.30 0.46
N TYR A 35 -4.25 2.38 0.38
CA TYR A 35 -4.44 0.96 0.60
C TYR A 35 -3.14 0.31 1.06
N PHE A 36 -3.22 -0.74 1.86
CA PHE A 36 -2.06 -1.57 2.16
C PHE A 36 -1.57 -2.23 0.88
N SER A 37 -0.27 -2.21 0.62
CA SER A 37 0.33 -2.86 -0.56
C SER A 37 0.20 -4.38 -0.49
N SER A 38 0.14 -4.93 0.73
CA SER A 38 -0.03 -6.35 1.01
C SER A 38 -1.12 -6.55 2.09
N PRO A 39 -2.41 -6.42 1.74
CA PRO A 39 -3.51 -6.58 2.68
C PRO A 39 -3.70 -8.05 3.11
N GLY A 40 -4.43 -8.26 4.20
CA GLY A 40 -4.77 -9.59 4.71
C GLY A 40 -3.91 -10.05 5.88
N VAL A 41 -3.73 -11.36 6.04
CA VAL A 41 -3.06 -11.96 7.19
C VAL A 41 -1.59 -12.18 6.93
N VAL A 42 -0.75 -11.69 7.85
CA VAL A 42 0.69 -11.87 7.84
C VAL A 42 1.08 -12.64 9.10
N PHE A 43 1.56 -13.86 8.92
CA PHE A 43 2.11 -14.65 10.03
C PHE A 43 3.54 -14.18 10.33
N ILE A 44 3.75 -13.70 11.56
CA ILE A 44 5.04 -13.16 11.99
C ILE A 44 5.84 -14.21 12.74
N ARG A 45 7.16 -14.24 12.48
CA ARG A 45 8.07 -15.14 13.20
C ARG A 45 8.20 -14.70 14.66
N ALA A 46 8.37 -15.67 15.55
CA ALA A 46 8.38 -15.45 16.99
C ALA A 46 9.59 -14.63 17.50
N ASP A 47 10.61 -14.41 16.68
CA ASP A 47 11.78 -13.59 17.00
C ASP A 47 11.75 -12.22 16.32
N SER A 48 10.70 -11.92 15.56
CA SER A 48 10.64 -10.71 14.75
C SER A 48 10.16 -9.52 15.57
N GLU A 49 11.09 -8.64 15.93
CA GLU A 49 10.80 -7.45 16.74
C GLU A 49 10.19 -6.30 15.94
N VAL A 50 10.41 -6.25 14.63
CA VAL A 50 9.94 -5.16 13.78
C VAL A 50 9.13 -5.72 12.62
N GLN A 51 7.96 -5.15 12.39
CA GLN A 51 7.10 -5.42 11.24
C GLN A 51 6.89 -4.15 10.44
N THR A 52 7.28 -4.20 9.17
CA THR A 52 7.09 -3.11 8.22
C THR A 52 5.81 -3.37 7.42
N ILE A 53 4.90 -2.41 7.43
CA ILE A 53 3.62 -2.50 6.74
C ILE A 53 3.58 -1.43 5.66
N SER A 54 3.64 -1.88 4.42
CA SER A 54 3.68 -1.01 3.25
C SER A 54 2.29 -0.49 2.87
N VAL A 55 2.23 0.78 2.52
CA VAL A 55 1.04 1.49 2.03
C VAL A 55 1.35 2.16 0.72
N SER A 56 0.41 2.04 -0.22
CA SER A 56 0.47 2.73 -1.50
C SER A 56 -0.57 3.83 -1.57
N LYS A 57 -0.22 4.92 -2.26
CA LYS A 57 -1.10 6.05 -2.54
C LYS A 57 -1.41 6.11 -4.03
N GLY A 58 -2.68 5.98 -4.38
CA GLY A 58 -3.22 6.38 -5.68
C GLY A 58 -3.64 7.85 -5.68
N GLY A 59 -3.92 8.40 -6.87
CA GLY A 59 -4.30 9.81 -7.01
C GLY A 59 -3.13 10.78 -6.98
N TYR A 60 -3.42 12.04 -7.32
CA TYR A 60 -2.40 13.07 -7.57
C TYR A 60 -2.92 14.46 -7.13
N PRO A 61 -3.15 14.65 -5.82
CA PRO A 61 -3.72 15.89 -5.31
C PRO A 61 -2.76 17.06 -5.51
N LYS A 62 -3.29 18.28 -5.55
CA LYS A 62 -2.49 19.51 -5.66
C LYS A 62 -1.62 19.79 -4.42
N GLY A 63 -1.92 19.17 -3.27
CA GLY A 63 -1.22 19.38 -2.01
C GLY A 63 -0.70 18.08 -1.36
N ASN A 64 -0.26 18.22 -0.11
CA ASN A 64 0.06 17.06 0.71
C ASN A 64 -1.24 16.38 1.16
N SER A 65 -1.13 15.08 1.40
CA SER A 65 -2.20 14.21 1.88
C SER A 65 -1.63 13.30 2.96
N SER A 66 -2.48 12.77 3.83
CA SER A 66 -2.02 11.90 4.91
C SER A 66 -2.92 10.70 5.09
N VAL A 67 -2.33 9.64 5.60
CA VAL A 67 -3.03 8.42 6.03
C VAL A 67 -2.49 8.02 7.38
N SER A 68 -3.40 7.55 8.23
CA SER A 68 -3.09 7.03 9.55
C SER A 68 -3.36 5.53 9.61
N ILE A 69 -2.78 4.86 10.60
CA ILE A 69 -3.04 3.45 10.90
C ILE A 69 -3.49 3.34 12.34
N GLU A 70 -4.49 2.49 12.57
CA GLU A 70 -4.97 2.21 13.91
C GLU A 70 -5.33 0.74 14.10
N VAL A 71 -5.43 0.33 15.36
CA VAL A 71 -5.87 -1.01 15.72
C VAL A 71 -7.39 -1.08 15.64
N SER A 72 -7.92 -2.15 15.03
CA SER A 72 -9.35 -2.34 14.81
C SER A 72 -9.83 -3.70 15.29
N THR A 73 -10.50 -3.73 16.44
CA THR A 73 -11.15 -4.95 16.96
C THR A 73 -12.24 -5.47 16.03
N ALA A 74 -12.89 -4.59 15.26
CA ALA A 74 -13.89 -4.99 14.27
C ALA A 74 -13.28 -5.86 13.15
N VAL A 75 -12.06 -5.54 12.70
CA VAL A 75 -11.33 -6.36 11.69
C VAL A 75 -11.05 -7.76 12.26
N LEU A 76 -10.62 -7.86 13.51
CA LEU A 76 -10.38 -9.15 14.18
C LEU A 76 -11.66 -9.98 14.31
N ILE A 77 -12.74 -9.39 14.80
CA ILE A 77 -14.03 -10.09 14.97
C ILE A 77 -14.55 -10.59 13.62
N ALA A 78 -14.51 -9.76 12.59
CA ALA A 78 -14.93 -10.13 11.25
C ALA A 78 -14.08 -11.29 10.69
N TYR A 79 -12.75 -11.20 10.83
CA TYR A 79 -11.85 -12.25 10.34
C TYR A 79 -12.04 -13.58 11.06
N ASN A 80 -12.09 -13.57 12.40
CA ASN A 80 -12.33 -14.76 13.21
C ASN A 80 -13.66 -15.44 12.83
N THR A 81 -14.70 -14.65 12.60
CA THR A 81 -16.03 -15.17 12.22
C THR A 81 -16.01 -15.80 10.83
N VAL A 82 -15.46 -15.11 9.84
CA VAL A 82 -15.46 -15.56 8.43
C VAL A 82 -14.53 -16.75 8.22
N SER A 83 -13.39 -16.78 8.92
CA SER A 83 -12.35 -17.79 8.73
C SER A 83 -12.45 -18.96 9.72
N GLU A 84 -13.44 -18.95 10.62
CA GLU A 84 -13.65 -19.96 11.67
C GLU A 84 -12.40 -20.19 12.53
N VAL A 85 -11.70 -19.09 12.88
CA VAL A 85 -10.53 -19.10 13.76
C VAL A 85 -10.78 -18.31 15.03
N GLN A 86 -9.90 -18.47 16.02
CA GLN A 86 -9.99 -17.82 17.30
C GLN A 86 -8.67 -17.16 17.67
N TYR A 87 -8.33 -16.06 17.00
CA TYR A 87 -7.18 -15.25 17.38
C TYR A 87 -7.56 -14.28 18.49
N ASP A 88 -6.72 -14.20 19.51
CA ASP A 88 -6.84 -13.24 20.60
C ASP A 88 -6.24 -11.89 20.19
N LEU A 89 -6.78 -10.79 20.72
CA LEU A 89 -6.16 -9.48 20.51
C LEU A 89 -4.82 -9.43 21.25
N MET A 90 -3.75 -9.06 20.56
CA MET A 90 -2.45 -8.80 21.19
C MET A 90 -2.60 -7.68 22.23
N PRO A 91 -2.17 -7.88 23.49
CA PRO A 91 -2.19 -6.83 24.49
C PRO A 91 -1.42 -5.58 24.05
N ALA A 92 -2.03 -4.39 24.21
CA ALA A 92 -1.46 -3.12 23.75
C ALA A 92 -0.07 -2.80 24.34
N GLY A 93 0.26 -3.34 25.51
CA GLY A 93 1.58 -3.17 26.14
C GLY A 93 2.72 -3.90 25.43
N LEU A 94 2.41 -4.86 24.55
CA LEU A 94 3.38 -5.75 23.90
C LEU A 94 3.79 -5.28 22.50
N TYR A 95 3.28 -4.14 22.03
CA TYR A 95 3.70 -3.55 20.76
C TYR A 95 3.63 -2.02 20.79
N SER A 96 4.27 -1.37 19.82
CA SER A 96 4.14 0.06 19.54
C SER A 96 4.04 0.32 18.04
N ILE A 97 3.37 1.41 17.67
CA ILE A 97 3.33 1.94 16.31
C ILE A 97 4.11 3.26 16.34
N GLU A 98 5.30 3.30 15.76
CA GLU A 98 6.25 4.40 15.98
C GLU A 98 5.86 5.72 15.29
N SER A 99 5.13 5.63 14.18
CA SER A 99 4.66 6.79 13.41
C SER A 99 3.32 6.46 12.79
N PRO A 100 2.21 6.56 13.56
CA PRO A 100 0.90 6.09 13.13
C PRO A 100 0.25 6.98 12.06
N THR A 101 0.96 7.97 11.53
CA THR A 101 0.51 8.84 10.44
C THR A 101 1.66 9.10 9.47
N LEU A 102 1.38 8.92 8.19
CA LEU A 102 2.30 9.19 7.09
C LEU A 102 1.78 10.37 6.27
N VAL A 103 2.70 11.28 5.91
CA VAL A 103 2.40 12.42 5.04
C VAL A 103 3.02 12.17 3.67
N PHE A 104 2.19 12.26 2.65
CA PHE A 104 2.55 12.08 1.25
C PHE A 104 2.49 13.42 0.56
N ASN A 105 3.61 13.82 -0.05
CA ASN A 105 3.58 14.88 -1.05
C ASN A 105 2.99 14.35 -2.36
N ARG A 106 2.91 15.23 -3.36
CA ARG A 106 2.33 14.93 -4.66
C ARG A 106 3.00 13.77 -5.41
N SER A 107 4.33 13.62 -5.31
CA SER A 107 5.10 12.59 -6.02
C SER A 107 5.37 11.32 -5.21
N THR A 108 5.25 11.36 -3.88
CA THR A 108 5.38 10.16 -3.04
C THR A 108 4.16 9.26 -3.26
N ILE A 109 4.38 8.01 -3.66
CA ILE A 109 3.30 7.03 -3.90
C ILE A 109 3.37 5.80 -2.97
N PHE A 110 4.38 5.74 -2.10
CA PHE A 110 4.66 4.63 -1.22
C PHE A 110 5.13 5.13 0.15
N GLY A 111 4.73 4.44 1.21
CA GLY A 111 5.18 4.69 2.57
C GLY A 111 5.05 3.45 3.43
N GLU A 112 5.64 3.47 4.62
CA GLU A 112 5.71 2.32 5.50
C GLU A 112 5.37 2.71 6.94
N PHE A 113 4.52 1.92 7.56
CA PHE A 113 4.33 1.94 9.00
C PHE A 113 5.24 0.90 9.66
N GLU A 114 5.79 1.25 10.82
CA GLU A 114 6.59 0.33 11.62
C GLU A 114 5.82 -0.05 12.89
N VAL A 115 5.61 -1.36 13.06
CA VAL A 115 5.06 -1.94 14.28
C VAL A 115 6.18 -2.69 14.99
N LYS A 116 6.55 -2.23 16.18
CA LYS A 116 7.53 -2.92 17.03
C LYS A 116 6.83 -3.84 18.00
N ILE A 117 7.33 -5.06 18.14
CA ILE A 117 6.85 -6.04 19.09
C ILE A 117 7.87 -6.18 20.22
N LYS A 118 7.38 -6.14 21.46
CA LYS A 118 8.21 -6.33 22.65
C LYS A 118 8.38 -7.81 22.94
N THR A 119 9.21 -8.46 22.13
CA THR A 119 9.43 -9.92 22.13
C THR A 119 9.84 -10.47 23.50
N SER A 120 10.61 -9.71 24.28
CA SER A 120 11.03 -10.03 25.65
C SER A 120 9.87 -10.17 26.65
N GLU A 121 8.77 -9.45 26.42
CA GLU A 121 7.60 -9.43 27.30
C GLU A 121 6.54 -10.48 26.92
N LEU A 122 6.69 -11.14 25.77
CA LEU A 122 5.72 -12.13 25.27
C LEU A 122 5.70 -13.44 26.06
N SER A 123 6.68 -13.66 26.93
CA SER A 123 6.68 -14.76 27.90
C SER A 123 5.48 -14.70 28.87
N THR A 124 4.86 -13.52 29.01
CA THR A 124 3.66 -13.32 29.84
C THR A 124 2.37 -13.85 29.20
N LEU A 125 2.39 -14.16 27.89
CA LEU A 125 1.22 -14.66 27.17
C LEU A 125 1.01 -16.16 27.40
N THR A 126 -0.25 -16.56 27.52
CA THR A 126 -0.63 -17.97 27.43
C THR A 126 -0.44 -18.48 26.01
N LYS A 127 -0.23 -19.80 25.87
CA LYS A 127 -0.16 -20.46 24.56
C LYS A 127 -1.41 -20.16 23.72
N GLY A 128 -1.21 -19.77 22.47
CA GLY A 128 -2.31 -19.34 21.60
C GLY A 128 -1.85 -18.57 20.38
N TRP A 129 -2.82 -18.03 19.65
CA TRP A 129 -2.60 -17.18 18.48
C TRP A 129 -3.09 -15.78 18.78
N TYR A 130 -2.21 -14.79 18.62
CA TYR A 130 -2.49 -13.39 18.91
C TYR A 130 -2.40 -12.56 17.65
N ALA A 131 -3.28 -11.57 17.52
CA ALA A 131 -3.38 -10.72 16.35
C ALA A 131 -3.24 -9.23 16.73
N ILE A 132 -2.53 -8.48 15.89
CA ILE A 132 -2.61 -7.02 15.84
C ILE A 132 -3.41 -6.67 14.57
N PRO A 133 -4.73 -6.44 14.69
CA PRO A 133 -5.59 -6.11 13.56
C PRO A 133 -5.45 -4.62 13.26
N LEU A 134 -4.90 -4.27 12.11
CA LEU A 134 -4.64 -2.90 11.72
C LEU A 134 -5.55 -2.49 10.58
N LYS A 135 -6.02 -1.25 10.62
CA LYS A 135 -6.72 -0.62 9.50
C LYS A 135 -6.15 0.75 9.20
N LEU A 136 -6.25 1.15 7.94
CA LEU A 136 -5.99 2.52 7.54
C LEU A 136 -7.18 3.41 7.94
N THR A 137 -6.86 4.61 8.38
CA THR A 137 -7.81 5.70 8.57
C THR A 137 -7.34 6.90 7.76
N SER A 138 -8.26 7.57 7.08
CA SER A 138 -8.01 8.86 6.45
C SER A 138 -9.11 9.84 6.79
N GLY A 139 -8.81 11.13 6.61
CA GLY A 139 -9.85 12.11 6.38
C GLY A 139 -10.44 11.86 4.99
N ASP A 140 -11.72 11.49 4.98
CA ASP A 140 -12.68 11.46 3.87
C ASP A 140 -12.58 10.43 2.72
N ASP A 141 -11.45 9.79 2.39
CA ASP A 141 -11.44 8.79 1.28
C ASP A 141 -10.41 7.64 1.43
N VAL A 142 -10.72 6.59 2.22
CA VAL A 142 -10.06 5.27 2.16
C VAL A 142 -10.90 4.35 1.28
N LYS A 143 -10.30 3.62 0.32
CA LYS A 143 -11.02 2.55 -0.39
C LYS A 143 -11.10 1.30 0.48
N THR A 144 -12.31 0.99 0.94
CA THR A 144 -12.67 -0.24 1.65
C THR A 144 -12.37 -1.48 0.79
N GLY A 145 -11.61 -2.43 1.36
CA GLY A 145 -11.30 -3.74 0.76
C GLY A 145 -9.82 -4.13 0.77
N SER A 146 -8.91 -3.16 0.87
CA SER A 146 -7.46 -3.36 1.05
C SER A 146 -6.89 -2.47 2.16
N ASP A 147 -7.78 -2.07 3.06
CA ASP A 147 -7.56 -1.14 4.15
C ASP A 147 -7.26 -1.84 5.46
N SER A 148 -7.20 -3.17 5.50
CA SER A 148 -6.86 -3.97 6.69
C SER A 148 -5.69 -4.93 6.49
N VAL A 149 -4.84 -5.02 7.50
CA VAL A 149 -3.78 -6.02 7.67
C VAL A 149 -3.92 -6.63 9.05
N MET A 150 -3.69 -7.94 9.18
CA MET A 150 -3.64 -8.60 10.48
C MET A 150 -2.29 -9.26 10.66
N LEU A 151 -1.49 -8.73 11.59
CA LEU A 151 -0.24 -9.37 12.00
C LEU A 151 -0.57 -10.46 13.01
N VAL A 152 -0.23 -11.71 12.72
CA VAL A 152 -0.59 -12.87 13.54
C VAL A 152 0.66 -13.55 14.10
N TRP A 153 0.71 -13.63 15.42
CA TRP A 153 1.78 -14.23 16.20
C TRP A 153 1.31 -15.55 16.82
N GLN A 154 2.14 -16.60 16.75
CA GLN A 154 1.92 -17.83 17.52
C GLN A 154 2.79 -17.89 18.79
N LYS A 155 2.16 -17.96 19.95
CA LYS A 155 2.85 -18.34 21.20
C LYS A 155 2.75 -19.85 21.34
N LEU A 156 3.90 -20.53 21.25
CA LEU A 156 4.04 -21.97 21.45
C LEU A 156 4.01 -22.38 22.92
#